data_AF-A0A924CS96-F1
#
_entry.id   AF-A0A924CS96-F1
#
_cell.length_a   1.000
_cell.length_b   1.000
_cell.length_c   1.000
_cell.angle_alpha   90.00
_cell.angle_beta   90.00
_cell.angle_gamma   90.00
#
_symmetry.space_group_name_H-M   'P 1'
#
loop_
_entity.id
_entity.type
_entity.pdbx_description
1 polymer ?
#
loop_
_entity_poly.entity_id
_entity_poly.type
_entity_poly.pdbx_seq_one_letter_code
_entity_poly.pdbx_strand_id
1 'polypeptide(L)'
;MQPNSPDQFTEKAWEAIARTPDLAKNAQQQQIESEHLMLALLDQENGLVTNVLTKLNLNATQWHDRTEAFINKQPKVSGSNS
;
A
#
# COMPACT_ATOMS: atom_id res chain seq x y z
N MET A 1 -3.92 -7.37 -12.69
CA MET A 1 -5.36 -7.15 -12.85
C MET A 1 -5.82 -6.24 -11.73
N GLN A 2 -6.40 -5.08 -12.04
CA GLN A 2 -7.09 -4.31 -11.01
C GLN A 2 -8.37 -5.07 -10.64
N PRO A 3 -8.71 -5.19 -9.34
CA PRO A 3 -9.99 -5.73 -8.96
C PRO A 3 -11.10 -4.83 -9.54
N ASN A 4 -12.12 -5.45 -10.10
CA ASN A 4 -13.10 -4.83 -11.00
C ASN A 4 -14.53 -4.85 -10.42
N SER A 5 -14.70 -5.23 -9.16
CA SER A 5 -16.00 -5.24 -8.49
C SER A 5 -15.84 -4.87 -7.01
N PRO A 6 -16.37 -3.71 -6.57
CA PRO A 6 -16.38 -3.31 -5.16
C PRO A 6 -17.14 -4.31 -4.28
N ASP A 7 -18.20 -4.93 -4.83
CA ASP A 7 -19.12 -5.83 -4.11
C ASP A 7 -18.47 -7.12 -3.58
N GLN A 8 -17.23 -7.41 -3.99
CA GLN A 8 -16.47 -8.57 -3.49
C GLN A 8 -15.65 -8.24 -2.23
N PHE A 9 -15.58 -6.97 -1.83
CA PHE A 9 -14.74 -6.51 -0.73
C PHE A 9 -15.56 -5.73 0.29
N THR A 10 -15.04 -5.63 1.51
CA THR A 10 -15.56 -4.64 2.47
C THR A 10 -15.17 -3.24 1.99
N GLU A 11 -15.95 -2.23 2.40
CA GLU A 11 -15.71 -0.83 2.04
C GLU A 11 -14.26 -0.40 2.31
N LYS A 12 -13.74 -0.65 3.52
CA LYS A 12 -12.36 -0.34 3.88
C LYS A 12 -11.32 -1.12 3.07
N ALA A 13 -11.59 -2.38 2.72
CA ALA A 13 -10.66 -3.14 1.89
C ALA A 13 -10.62 -2.57 0.46
N TRP A 14 -11.78 -2.19 -0.08
CA TRP A 14 -11.90 -1.57 -1.39
C TRP A 14 -11.22 -0.20 -1.44
N GLU A 15 -11.37 0.63 -0.41
CA GLU A 15 -10.66 1.92 -0.28
C GLU A 15 -9.14 1.74 -0.36
N ALA A 16 -8.58 0.77 0.35
CA ALA A 16 -7.14 0.52 0.33
C ALA A 16 -6.67 0.06 -1.07
N ILE A 17 -7.41 -0.86 -1.68
CA ILE A 17 -7.17 -1.34 -3.04
C ILE A 17 -7.18 -0.18 -4.05
N ALA A 18 -8.20 0.68 -3.97
CA ALA A 18 -8.39 1.80 -4.88
C ALA A 18 -7.25 2.84 -4.79
N ARG A 19 -6.55 2.93 -3.65
CA ARG A 19 -5.38 3.81 -3.46
C ARG A 19 -4.07 3.25 -4.03
N THR A 20 -3.98 1.95 -4.29
CA THR A 20 -2.72 1.32 -4.75
C THR A 20 -2.14 1.89 -6.06
N PRO A 21 -2.93 2.29 -7.08
CA PRO A 21 -2.38 2.89 -8.30
C PRO A 21 -1.70 4.24 -8.02
N ASP A 22 -2.27 5.06 -7.14
CA ASP A 22 -1.70 6.35 -6.77
C ASP A 22 -0.40 6.18 -5.98
N LEU A 23 -0.36 5.20 -5.07
CA LEU A 23 0.87 4.88 -4.33
C LEU A 23 2.00 4.41 -5.26
N ALA A 24 1.70 3.53 -6.22
CA ALA A 24 2.68 3.08 -7.21
C ALA A 24 3.17 4.24 -8.10
N LYS A 25 2.24 5.12 -8.52
CA LYS A 25 2.57 6.32 -9.28
C LYS A 25 3.47 7.27 -8.49
N ASN A 26 3.16 7.52 -7.23
CA ASN A 26 3.94 8.38 -6.34
C ASN A 26 5.34 7.80 -6.08
N ALA A 27 5.45 6.48 -6.00
CA ALA A 27 6.72 5.76 -5.89
C ALA A 27 7.53 5.72 -7.22
N GLN A 28 6.97 6.23 -8.32
CA GLN A 28 7.51 6.13 -9.68
C GLN A 28 7.72 4.68 -10.13
N GLN A 29 6.76 3.81 -9.83
CA GLN A 29 6.80 2.38 -10.15
C GLN A 29 5.74 2.03 -11.19
N GLN A 30 6.13 1.19 -12.15
CA GLN A 30 5.27 0.81 -13.29
C GLN A 30 4.21 -0.24 -12.92
N GLN A 31 4.47 -1.02 -11.88
CA GLN A 31 3.63 -2.14 -11.47
C GLN A 31 3.09 -1.89 -10.06
N ILE A 32 1.82 -2.25 -9.86
CA ILE A 32 1.23 -2.29 -8.53
C ILE A 32 1.67 -3.59 -7.87
N GLU A 33 2.51 -3.45 -6.87
CA GLU A 33 2.99 -4.55 -6.03
C GLU A 33 2.33 -4.58 -4.65
N SER A 34 2.51 -5.69 -3.93
CA SER A 34 1.86 -5.97 -2.63
C SER A 34 2.17 -4.92 -1.55
N GLU A 35 3.35 -4.33 -1.57
CA GLU A 35 3.79 -3.30 -0.63
C GLU A 35 2.97 -2.01 -0.76
N HIS A 36 2.44 -1.69 -1.94
CA HIS A 36 1.50 -0.57 -2.11
C HIS A 36 0.19 -0.84 -1.40
N LEU A 37 -0.31 -2.08 -1.47
CA LEU A 37 -1.51 -2.47 -0.73
C LEU A 37 -1.26 -2.43 0.78
N MET A 38 -0.09 -2.91 1.23
CA MET A 38 0.30 -2.84 2.63
C MET A 38 0.35 -1.39 3.13
N LEU A 39 1.00 -0.48 2.38
CA LEU A 39 1.05 0.93 2.72
C LEU A 39 -0.35 1.54 2.74
N ALA A 40 -1.20 1.23 1.75
CA ALA A 40 -2.57 1.71 1.70
C ALA A 40 -3.40 1.28 2.91
N LEU A 41 -3.21 0.05 3.41
CA LEU A 41 -3.87 -0.49 4.59
C LEU A 41 -3.33 0.12 5.90
N LEU A 42 -2.03 0.41 5.96
CA LEU A 42 -1.38 1.02 7.13
C LEU A 42 -1.75 2.50 7.29
N ASP A 43 -2.00 3.20 6.20
CA ASP A 43 -2.45 4.60 6.17
C ASP A 43 -3.91 4.78 6.65
N GLN A 44 -4.68 3.71 6.76
CA GLN A 44 -6.09 3.82 7.17
C GLN A 44 -6.19 4.19 8.65
N GLU A 45 -6.77 5.36 8.93
CA GLU A 45 -7.13 5.76 10.28
C GLU A 45 -8.04 4.69 10.92
N ASN A 46 -7.67 4.24 12.11
CA ASN A 46 -8.35 3.17 12.84
C ASN A 46 -8.56 1.90 11.99
N GLY A 47 -7.63 1.62 11.07
CA GLY A 47 -7.67 0.46 10.16
C GLY A 47 -7.54 -0.90 10.87
N LEU A 48 -8.04 -1.94 10.21
CA LEU A 48 -7.95 -3.31 10.74
C LEU A 48 -6.49 -3.76 10.91
N VAL A 49 -5.62 -3.42 9.95
CA VAL A 49 -4.20 -3.84 9.97
C VAL A 49 -3.45 -3.23 11.14
N THR A 50 -3.59 -1.93 11.38
CA THR A 50 -2.95 -1.24 12.51
C THR A 50 -3.46 -1.78 13.86
N ASN A 51 -4.75 -2.13 13.96
CA ASN A 51 -5.33 -2.80 15.12
C ASN A 51 -4.76 -4.21 15.34
N VAL A 52 -4.58 -5.00 14.28
CA VAL A 52 -3.96 -6.34 14.36
C VAL A 52 -2.51 -6.25 14.82
N LEU A 53 -1.71 -5.35 14.22
CA LEU A 53 -0.33 -5.13 14.63
C LEU A 53 -0.24 -4.73 16.11
N THR A 54 -1.09 -3.81 16.55
CA THR A 54 -1.15 -3.37 17.95
C THR A 54 -1.48 -4.53 18.90
N LYS A 55 -2.47 -5.38 18.55
CA LYS A 55 -2.82 -6.58 19.34
C LYS A 55 -1.68 -7.61 19.42
N LEU A 56 -0.80 -7.62 18.42
CA LEU A 56 0.40 -8.46 18.39
C LEU A 56 1.60 -7.82 19.11
N ASN A 57 1.41 -6.67 19.80
CA ASN A 57 2.46 -5.86 20.41
C ASN A 57 3.52 -5.37 19.41
N LEU A 58 3.11 -5.14 18.16
CA LEU A 58 3.97 -4.58 17.11
C LEU A 58 3.70 -3.08 16.96
N ASN A 59 4.75 -2.31 16.70
CA ASN A 59 4.65 -0.88 16.45
C ASN A 59 4.20 -0.62 15.01
N ALA A 60 2.93 -0.20 14.82
CA ALA A 60 2.36 0.06 13.50
C ALA A 60 3.11 1.16 12.72
N THR A 61 3.60 2.20 13.39
CA THR A 61 4.43 3.25 12.77
C THR A 61 5.73 2.66 12.22
N GLN A 62 6.39 1.79 12.98
CA GLN A 62 7.61 1.12 12.49
C GLN A 62 7.34 0.23 11.27
N TRP A 63 6.18 -0.41 11.20
CA TRP A 63 5.78 -1.19 10.02
C TRP A 63 5.51 -0.28 8.81
N HIS A 64 4.82 0.83 9.03
CA HIS A 64 4.60 1.86 8.01
C HIS A 64 5.92 2.37 7.43
N ASP A 65 6.83 2.86 8.28
CA ASP A 65 8.13 3.38 7.87
C ASP A 65 8.94 2.34 7.08
N ARG A 66 8.91 1.07 7.51
CA ARG A 66 9.61 -0.02 6.82
C ARG A 66 9.00 -0.33 5.47
N THR A 67 7.68 -0.34 5.35
CA THR A 67 6.98 -0.54 4.09
C THR A 67 7.31 0.59 3.12
N GLU A 68 7.26 1.84 3.56
CA GLU A 68 7.64 2.99 2.73
C GLU A 68 9.11 2.94 2.31
N ALA A 69 10.02 2.62 3.24
CA ALA A 69 11.44 2.45 2.93
C ALA A 69 11.70 1.29 1.95
N PHE A 70 10.91 0.22 2.02
CA PHE A 70 11.01 -0.90 1.09
C PHE A 70 10.55 -0.50 -0.31
N ILE A 71 9.40 0.17 -0.43
CA ILE A 71 8.90 0.72 -1.70
C ILE A 71 9.96 1.62 -2.32
N ASN A 72 10.54 2.55 -1.56
CA ASN A 72 11.52 3.50 -2.07
C ASN A 72 12.83 2.87 -2.57
N LYS A 73 13.15 1.65 -2.16
CA LYS A 73 14.32 0.88 -2.62
C LYS A 73 14.07 0.13 -3.93
N GLN A 74 12.80 -0.04 -4.33
CA GLN A 74 12.48 -0.77 -5.56
C GLN A 74 12.87 0.03 -6.81
N PRO A 75 13.05 -0.65 -7.96
CA PRO A 75 13.35 0.02 -9.22
C PRO A 75 12.31 1.08 -9.56
N LYS A 76 12.79 2.30 -9.79
CA LYS A 76 11.96 3.40 -10.29
C LYS A 76 12.00 3.43 -11.80
N VAL A 77 10.90 3.87 -12.41
CA VAL A 77 10.84 4.17 -13.83
C VAL A 77 11.81 5.32 -14.10
N SER A 78 13.01 4.97 -14.54
CA SER A 78 13.93 5.92 -15.14
C SER A 78 13.36 6.21 -16.52
N GLY A 79 13.00 7.46 -16.80
CA GLY A 79 12.67 7.84 -18.17
C GLY A 79 13.89 7.53 -19.03
N SER A 80 13.83 6.46 -19.83
CA SER A 80 14.73 6.32 -20.96
C SER A 80 14.32 7.40 -21.97
N ASN A 81 14.79 8.62 -21.73
CA ASN A 81 14.85 9.64 -22.77
C ASN A 81 15.97 9.21 -23.72
N SER A 82 15.59 8.51 -24.77
CA SER A 82 16.33 8.37 -26.02
C SER A 82 15.36 8.52 -27.19
#